data_AF-A0A7S4RHH6-F1
#
_entry.id   AF-A0A7S4RHH6-F1
#
_cell.length_a   1.000
_cell.length_b   1.000
_cell.length_c   1.000
_cell.angle_alpha   90.00
_cell.angle_beta   90.00
_cell.angle_gamma   90.00
#
_symmetry.space_group_name_H-M   'P 1'
#
loop_
_entity.id
_entity.type
_entity.pdbx_description
1 polymer ?
#
loop_
_entity_poly.entity_id
_entity_poly.type
_entity_poly.pdbx_seq_one_letter_code
_entity_poly.pdbx_strand_id
1 'polypeptide(L)'
;WLKAFWHKGPGSPRPSPSHRATMGLASGLLQAAVAAALLLARQAECTAQGAIKLDNYTFDKVLATPDYSLLVKFDTSFAYGEKEDAFKEVCKLAHPVPSFFVAEVPVQEYGDKENDDLRERFGLKRDDFPAYFLFNKANGKGLKYTGDVKAEDLVAWLRRNQIRMPTIGTIEELDTLAKKFLKEGLADDHLKAAKSLAESQYSTDRKAPMYVKIMQKIKEKGESYVEGETARVTKILAGKNTPEKQAELGDKLKILGVFASKDEL
;
A
#
# COMPACT_ATOMS: atom_id res chain seq x y z
N TRP A 1 -42.12 38.22 -57.91
CA TRP A 1 -43.46 38.83 -57.85
C TRP A 1 -44.10 38.32 -56.57
N LEU A 2 -44.51 39.08 -55.55
CA LEU A 2 -44.62 40.52 -55.32
C LEU A 2 -44.66 40.75 -53.79
N LYS A 3 -44.32 41.97 -53.35
CA LYS A 3 -44.27 42.46 -51.96
C LYS A 3 -45.66 42.52 -51.26
N ALA A 4 -45.67 42.42 -49.93
CA ALA A 4 -46.65 43.07 -49.02
C ALA A 4 -45.93 43.31 -47.66
N PHE A 5 -45.54 44.52 -47.23
CA PHE A 5 -46.26 45.69 -46.66
C PHE A 5 -46.79 45.54 -45.21
N TRP A 6 -46.06 46.18 -44.27
CA TRP A 6 -46.44 46.84 -42.98
C TRP A 6 -47.13 46.01 -41.86
N HIS A 7 -46.82 46.12 -40.55
CA HIS A 7 -46.83 47.32 -39.69
C HIS A 7 -46.16 47.11 -38.28
N LYS A 8 -45.48 48.18 -37.78
CA LYS A 8 -45.06 48.63 -36.41
C LYS A 8 -45.13 47.74 -35.14
N GLY A 9 -44.07 47.87 -34.32
CA GLY A 9 -44.10 47.89 -32.84
C GLY A 9 -42.87 48.62 -32.25
N PRO A 10 -42.97 49.47 -31.21
CA PRO A 10 -41.87 50.31 -30.72
C PRO A 10 -41.14 49.72 -29.50
N GLY A 11 -39.85 50.07 -29.33
CA GLY A 11 -39.22 50.24 -28.01
C GLY A 11 -38.18 49.20 -27.59
N SER A 12 -36.90 49.59 -27.64
CA SER A 12 -35.97 49.36 -26.52
C SER A 12 -34.88 50.44 -26.52
N PRO A 13 -34.59 51.10 -25.38
CA PRO A 13 -33.53 52.10 -25.29
C PRO A 13 -32.16 51.43 -25.18
N ARG A 14 -31.14 52.03 -25.82
CA ARG A 14 -29.73 51.62 -25.67
C ARG A 14 -29.24 51.95 -24.25
N PRO A 15 -28.52 51.04 -23.56
CA PRO A 15 -27.95 51.36 -22.25
C PRO A 15 -26.71 52.25 -22.40
N SER A 16 -26.54 53.16 -21.43
CA SER A 16 -25.47 54.16 -21.34
C SER A 16 -24.13 53.58 -20.84
N PRO A 17 -22.98 54.28 -21.05
CA PRO A 17 -21.64 53.68 -20.95
C PRO A 17 -21.12 53.47 -19.51
N SER A 18 -21.84 53.90 -18.48
CA SER A 18 -21.31 53.97 -17.10
C SER A 18 -21.38 52.64 -16.31
N HIS A 19 -22.02 51.60 -16.86
CA HIS A 19 -22.20 50.32 -16.15
C HIS A 19 -21.13 49.25 -16.45
N ARG A 20 -20.21 49.49 -17.38
CA ARG A 20 -19.19 48.48 -17.75
C ARG A 20 -17.99 48.41 -16.82
N ALA A 21 -17.66 49.49 -16.09
CA ALA A 21 -16.43 49.53 -15.29
C ALA A 21 -16.58 48.87 -13.90
N THR A 22 -17.77 48.89 -13.32
CA THR A 22 -18.01 48.35 -11.96
C THR A 22 -18.27 46.84 -11.95
N MET A 23 -18.74 46.25 -13.06
CA MET A 23 -18.93 44.79 -13.15
C MET A 23 -17.63 43.99 -13.33
N GLY A 24 -16.56 44.61 -13.86
CA GLY A 24 -15.28 43.92 -14.07
C GLY A 24 -14.51 43.63 -12.78
N LEU A 25 -14.52 44.57 -11.84
CA LEU A 25 -13.78 44.46 -10.57
C LEU A 25 -14.45 43.48 -9.57
N ALA A 26 -15.79 43.48 -9.52
CA ALA A 26 -16.53 42.53 -8.67
C ALA A 26 -16.43 41.08 -9.19
N SER A 27 -16.40 40.89 -10.52
CA SER A 27 -16.24 39.57 -11.13
C SER A 27 -14.84 38.98 -10.92
N GLY A 28 -13.79 39.82 -10.94
CA GLY A 28 -12.41 39.38 -10.69
C GLY A 28 -12.17 38.98 -9.23
N LEU A 29 -12.75 39.72 -8.27
CA LEU A 29 -12.66 39.38 -6.84
C LEU A 29 -13.45 38.10 -6.50
N LEU A 30 -14.60 37.88 -7.13
CA LEU A 30 -15.38 36.65 -6.95
C LEU A 30 -14.66 35.44 -7.58
N GLN A 31 -14.04 35.59 -8.76
CA GLN A 31 -13.23 34.53 -9.37
C GLN A 31 -11.96 34.22 -8.58
N ALA A 32 -11.28 35.22 -8.02
CA ALA A 32 -10.13 35.02 -7.15
C ALA A 32 -10.50 34.34 -5.82
N ALA A 33 -11.65 34.68 -5.23
CA ALA A 33 -12.15 34.04 -4.03
C ALA A 33 -12.57 32.57 -4.27
N VAL A 34 -13.16 32.26 -5.42
CA VAL A 34 -13.50 30.88 -5.80
C VAL A 34 -12.24 30.05 -6.11
N ALA A 35 -11.23 30.65 -6.76
CA ALA A 35 -9.94 29.98 -6.98
C ALA A 35 -9.18 29.74 -5.66
N ALA A 36 -9.20 30.69 -4.73
CA ALA A 36 -8.63 30.53 -3.39
C ALA A 36 -9.40 29.49 -2.55
N ALA A 37 -10.73 29.44 -2.65
CA ALA A 37 -11.54 28.42 -2.00
C ALA A 37 -11.32 27.01 -2.60
N LEU A 38 -11.08 26.91 -3.92
CA LEU A 38 -10.69 25.65 -4.58
C LEU A 38 -9.25 25.22 -4.28
N LEU A 39 -8.33 26.16 -4.01
CA LEU A 39 -6.99 25.85 -3.48
C LEU A 39 -7.03 25.44 -2.01
N LEU A 40 -7.98 25.95 -1.21
CA LEU A 40 -8.18 25.55 0.19
C LEU A 40 -9.00 24.27 0.35
N ALA A 41 -9.82 23.90 -0.64
CA ALA A 41 -10.60 22.66 -0.65
C ALA A 41 -9.77 21.40 -0.99
N ARG A 42 -8.43 21.50 -1.02
CA ARG A 42 -7.52 20.41 -1.35
C ARG A 42 -6.59 20.02 -0.21
N GLN A 43 -7.05 20.16 1.04
CA GLN A 43 -6.53 19.31 2.12
C GLN A 43 -7.00 17.87 1.87
N ALA A 44 -6.34 17.19 0.95
CA ALA A 44 -6.44 15.75 0.85
C ALA A 44 -5.72 15.18 2.08
N GLU A 45 -6.41 15.11 3.20
CA GLU A 45 -6.12 14.12 4.23
C GLU A 45 -6.42 12.75 3.65
N CYS A 46 -5.63 12.33 2.66
CA CYS A 46 -5.78 11.01 2.07
C CYS A 46 -5.07 10.04 3.00
N THR A 47 -5.78 9.61 4.03
CA THR A 47 -5.44 8.40 4.79
C THR A 47 -5.11 7.30 3.78
N ALA A 48 -4.00 6.60 3.98
CA ALA A 48 -3.62 5.52 3.06
C ALA A 48 -4.77 4.51 2.93
N GLN A 49 -5.13 4.12 1.70
CA GLN A 49 -6.23 3.18 1.50
C GLN A 49 -5.92 1.85 2.19
N GLY A 50 -6.81 1.43 3.11
CA GLY A 50 -6.62 0.25 3.96
C GLY A 50 -6.03 0.56 5.34
N ALA A 51 -5.61 1.81 5.61
CA ALA A 51 -5.23 2.27 6.94
C ALA A 51 -6.41 2.95 7.65
N ILE A 52 -6.45 2.78 8.98
CA ILE A 52 -7.37 3.49 9.87
C ILE A 52 -6.65 4.72 10.44
N LYS A 53 -7.18 5.92 10.20
CA LYS A 53 -6.69 7.14 10.86
C LYS A 53 -7.14 7.12 12.32
N LEU A 54 -6.18 7.16 13.24
CA LEU A 54 -6.41 7.19 14.68
C LEU A 54 -5.94 8.53 15.26
N ASP A 55 -6.55 8.87 16.38
CA ASP A 55 -6.29 10.06 17.17
C ASP A 55 -6.34 9.73 18.67
N ASN A 56 -6.12 10.73 19.51
CA ASN A 56 -6.16 10.60 20.98
C ASN A 56 -7.47 10.02 21.53
N TYR A 57 -8.59 10.20 20.83
CA TYR A 57 -9.91 9.76 21.28
C TYR A 57 -10.25 8.34 20.82
N THR A 58 -9.61 7.87 19.75
CA THR A 58 -9.89 6.59 19.08
C THR A 58 -8.81 5.55 19.36
N PHE A 59 -7.55 5.96 19.56
CA PHE A 59 -6.41 5.07 19.71
C PHE A 59 -6.62 4.03 20.82
N ASP A 60 -6.92 4.45 22.04
CA ASP A 60 -7.11 3.52 23.16
C ASP A 60 -8.39 2.67 23.00
N LYS A 61 -9.43 3.20 22.35
CA LYS A 61 -10.66 2.43 22.07
C LYS A 61 -10.39 1.30 21.09
N VAL A 62 -9.61 1.57 20.04
CA VAL A 62 -9.20 0.56 19.07
C VAL A 62 -8.19 -0.39 19.70
N LEU A 63 -7.30 0.03 20.58
CA LEU A 63 -6.43 -0.95 21.26
C LEU A 63 -7.17 -1.84 22.26
N ALA A 64 -8.30 -1.37 22.83
CA ALA A 64 -9.06 -2.11 23.82
C ALA A 64 -9.93 -3.23 23.24
N THR A 65 -10.23 -3.22 21.94
CA THR A 65 -11.05 -4.29 21.36
C THR A 65 -10.25 -5.60 21.30
N PRO A 66 -10.84 -6.71 21.76
CA PRO A 66 -10.15 -7.99 21.78
C PRO A 66 -10.00 -8.60 20.37
N ASP A 67 -9.12 -9.58 20.27
CA ASP A 67 -9.03 -10.53 19.15
C ASP A 67 -8.62 -9.97 17.78
N TYR A 68 -7.83 -8.90 17.76
CA TYR A 68 -7.05 -8.52 16.59
C TYR A 68 -5.64 -8.02 16.93
N SER A 69 -4.82 -7.96 15.89
CA SER A 69 -3.51 -7.31 15.92
C SER A 69 -3.59 -6.00 15.12
N LEU A 70 -2.89 -4.97 15.59
CA LEU A 70 -2.89 -3.64 15.01
C LEU A 70 -1.46 -3.19 14.75
N LEU A 71 -1.13 -2.89 13.49
CA LEU A 71 0.08 -2.15 13.15
C LEU A 71 -0.24 -0.66 13.13
N VAL A 72 0.41 0.14 13.96
CA VAL A 72 0.25 1.59 13.99
C VAL A 72 1.51 2.27 13.47
N LYS A 73 1.34 3.19 12.51
CA LYS A 73 2.37 4.13 12.07
C LYS A 73 2.16 5.49 12.74
N PHE A 74 3.14 5.96 13.51
CA PHE A 74 3.21 7.35 13.97
C PHE A 74 4.08 8.14 12.98
N ASP A 75 3.53 9.22 12.45
CA ASP A 75 4.20 10.01 11.42
C ASP A 75 3.70 11.45 11.44
N THR A 76 4.31 12.32 10.64
CA THR A 76 3.81 13.66 10.38
C THR A 76 2.46 13.63 9.66
N SER A 77 1.63 14.66 9.86
CA SER A 77 0.29 14.75 9.21
C SER A 77 0.32 14.76 7.68
N PHE A 78 1.46 15.06 7.07
CA PHE A 78 1.64 15.11 5.62
C PHE A 78 2.83 14.26 5.18
N ALA A 79 2.82 12.99 5.55
CA ALA A 79 3.85 12.03 5.16
C ALA A 79 3.88 11.83 3.63
N TYR A 80 5.09 11.78 3.05
CA TYR A 80 5.31 11.51 1.63
C TYR A 80 6.66 10.83 1.40
N GLY A 81 6.89 10.38 0.17
CA GLY A 81 8.15 9.75 -0.26
C GLY A 81 8.13 8.23 -0.13
N GLU A 82 9.29 7.61 -0.35
CA GLU A 82 9.43 6.15 -0.48
C GLU A 82 8.94 5.38 0.76
N LYS A 83 9.14 5.96 1.97
CA LYS A 83 8.66 5.37 3.22
C LYS A 83 7.13 5.33 3.31
N GLU A 84 6.46 6.36 2.79
CA GLU A 84 5.01 6.42 2.74
C GLU A 84 4.44 5.49 1.66
N ASP A 85 5.13 5.37 0.52
CA ASP A 85 4.75 4.41 -0.53
C ASP A 85 4.88 2.96 -0.03
N ALA A 86 5.94 2.66 0.73
CA ALA A 86 6.09 1.38 1.40
C ALA A 86 4.95 1.11 2.40
N PHE A 87 4.51 2.12 3.16
CA PHE A 87 3.35 1.99 4.05
C PHE A 87 2.07 1.66 3.29
N LYS A 88 1.79 2.39 2.19
CA LYS A 88 0.61 2.14 1.34
C LYS A 88 0.62 0.74 0.74
N GLU A 89 1.79 0.23 0.37
CA GLU A 89 1.92 -1.14 -0.11
C GLU A 89 1.57 -2.16 0.99
N VAL A 90 2.07 -1.98 2.22
CA VAL A 90 1.70 -2.82 3.37
C VAL A 90 0.18 -2.77 3.63
N CYS A 91 -0.44 -1.59 3.54
CA CYS A 91 -1.89 -1.44 3.71
C CYS A 91 -2.68 -2.25 2.68
N LYS A 92 -2.28 -2.21 1.41
CA LYS A 92 -2.90 -3.02 0.35
C LYS A 92 -2.78 -4.50 0.65
N LEU A 93 -1.61 -4.95 1.08
CA LEU A 93 -1.35 -6.37 1.34
C LEU A 93 -2.02 -6.88 2.62
N ALA A 94 -2.38 -6.00 3.54
CA ALA A 94 -3.07 -6.37 4.77
C ALA A 94 -4.56 -6.68 4.54
N HIS A 95 -5.16 -6.25 3.42
CA HIS A 95 -6.60 -6.42 3.16
C HIS A 95 -7.14 -7.86 3.30
N PRO A 96 -6.42 -8.94 2.90
CA PRO A 96 -6.92 -10.29 2.98
C PRO A 96 -6.56 -10.97 4.32
N VAL A 97 -5.83 -10.29 5.20
CA VAL A 97 -5.35 -10.87 6.46
C VAL A 97 -6.43 -10.71 7.54
N PRO A 98 -7.04 -11.81 8.01
CA PRO A 98 -8.10 -11.73 9.01
C PRO A 98 -7.52 -11.28 10.37
N SER A 99 -8.32 -10.55 11.15
CA SER A 99 -7.95 -10.08 12.51
C SER A 99 -6.64 -9.28 12.57
N PHE A 100 -6.26 -8.63 11.47
CA PHE A 100 -5.12 -7.72 11.40
C PHE A 100 -5.54 -6.41 10.74
N PHE A 101 -5.22 -5.30 11.40
CA PHE A 101 -5.50 -3.96 10.91
C PHE A 101 -4.23 -3.13 10.83
N VAL A 102 -4.21 -2.21 9.89
CA VAL A 102 -3.16 -1.20 9.78
C VAL A 102 -3.79 0.16 10.09
N ALA A 103 -3.09 0.97 10.87
CA ALA A 103 -3.53 2.27 11.31
C ALA A 103 -2.41 3.29 11.24
N GLU A 104 -2.77 4.56 11.17
CA GLU A 104 -1.85 5.68 11.25
C GLU A 104 -2.33 6.72 12.25
N VAL A 105 -1.38 7.28 13.00
CA VAL A 105 -1.57 8.41 13.90
C VAL A 105 -0.76 9.57 13.34
N PRO A 106 -1.42 10.50 12.62
CA PRO A 106 -0.76 11.70 12.12
C PRO A 106 -0.54 12.67 13.29
N VAL A 107 0.71 12.99 13.58
CA VAL A 107 1.12 13.94 14.61
C VAL A 107 1.27 15.31 13.98
N GLN A 108 0.48 16.25 14.46
CA GLN A 108 0.47 17.61 13.94
C GLN A 108 1.52 18.46 14.63
N GLU A 109 2.39 19.11 13.85
CA GLU A 109 3.50 19.89 14.40
C GLU A 109 3.17 21.35 14.75
N TYR A 110 2.14 21.89 14.09
CA TYR A 110 1.75 23.30 14.14
C TYR A 110 0.27 23.43 14.48
N GLY A 111 -0.11 24.54 15.09
CA GLY A 111 -1.48 24.77 15.53
C GLY A 111 -1.78 24.03 16.84
N ASP A 112 -2.86 23.26 16.85
CA ASP A 112 -3.42 22.64 18.06
C ASP A 112 -2.64 21.41 18.55
N LYS A 113 -1.59 21.01 17.82
CA LYS A 113 -0.70 19.88 18.15
C LYS A 113 -1.46 18.57 18.39
N GLU A 114 -2.37 18.26 17.48
CA GLU A 114 -3.12 17.01 17.54
C GLU A 114 -2.18 15.79 17.59
N ASN A 115 -2.51 14.85 18.48
CA ASN A 115 -1.79 13.60 18.71
C ASN A 115 -0.34 13.73 19.26
N ASP A 116 0.07 14.91 19.71
CA ASP A 116 1.40 15.13 20.31
C ASP A 116 1.59 14.39 21.65
N ASP A 117 0.51 14.24 22.43
CA ASP A 117 0.46 13.41 23.64
C ASP A 117 0.68 11.92 23.36
N LEU A 118 0.15 11.38 22.25
CA LEU A 118 0.46 10.02 21.83
C LEU A 118 1.94 9.89 21.45
N ARG A 119 2.50 10.86 20.71
CA ARG A 119 3.94 10.88 20.42
C ARG A 119 4.77 10.81 21.72
N GLU A 120 4.42 11.61 22.71
CA GLU A 120 5.10 11.65 24.01
C GLU A 120 4.93 10.35 24.79
N ARG A 121 3.72 9.76 24.81
CA ARG A 121 3.44 8.48 25.46
C ARG A 121 4.33 7.34 24.95
N PHE A 122 4.65 7.35 23.66
CA PHE A 122 5.55 6.36 23.04
C PHE A 122 7.03 6.80 23.01
N GLY A 123 7.36 7.94 23.62
CA GLY A 123 8.74 8.45 23.72
C GLY A 123 9.36 8.80 22.37
N LEU A 124 8.53 9.18 21.39
CA LEU A 124 8.97 9.48 20.03
C LEU A 124 9.40 10.95 19.88
N LYS A 125 10.47 11.17 19.13
CA LYS A 125 10.87 12.49 18.63
C LYS A 125 10.44 12.61 17.17
N ARG A 126 10.43 13.85 16.66
CA ARG A 126 10.09 14.11 15.26
C ARG A 126 11.03 13.40 14.28
N ASP A 127 12.31 13.33 14.64
CA ASP A 127 13.34 12.63 13.85
C ASP A 127 13.16 11.10 13.84
N ASP A 128 12.32 10.55 14.72
CA ASP A 128 11.99 9.13 14.72
C ASP A 128 10.90 8.77 13.69
N PHE A 129 10.26 9.76 13.06
CA PHE A 129 9.19 9.51 12.10
C PHE A 129 9.73 9.05 10.73
N PRO A 130 9.04 8.10 10.06
CA PRO A 130 7.90 7.31 10.57
C PRO A 130 8.33 6.23 11.56
N ALA A 131 7.52 6.02 12.60
CA ALA A 131 7.72 4.98 13.62
C ALA A 131 6.57 3.96 13.60
N TYR A 132 6.90 2.67 13.57
CA TYR A 132 5.89 1.60 13.52
C TYR A 132 5.86 0.79 14.83
N PHE A 133 4.65 0.50 15.30
CA PHE A 133 4.41 -0.32 16.49
C PHE A 133 3.39 -1.41 16.18
N LEU A 134 3.70 -2.65 16.54
CA LEU A 134 2.76 -3.76 16.47
C LEU A 134 2.14 -4.01 17.86
N PHE A 135 0.82 -3.91 17.93
CA PHE A 135 0.02 -4.26 19.08
C PHE A 135 -0.67 -5.59 18.81
N ASN A 136 -0.49 -6.55 19.73
CA ASN A 136 -1.16 -7.85 19.70
C ASN A 136 -1.25 -8.40 21.13
N LYS A 137 -1.82 -9.60 21.30
CA LYS A 137 -1.97 -10.23 22.62
C LYS A 137 -0.64 -10.35 23.40
N ALA A 138 0.48 -10.54 22.71
CA ALA A 138 1.81 -10.63 23.33
C ALA A 138 2.42 -9.24 23.63
N ASN A 139 2.05 -8.22 22.86
CA ASN A 139 2.67 -6.89 22.84
C ASN A 139 1.64 -5.79 23.14
N GLY A 140 0.99 -5.83 24.31
CA GLY A 140 -0.02 -4.84 24.69
C GLY A 140 0.50 -3.40 24.80
N LYS A 141 1.82 -3.22 25.02
CA LYS A 141 2.48 -1.90 25.04
C LYS A 141 3.00 -1.44 23.67
N GLY A 142 2.83 -2.25 22.63
CA GLY A 142 3.37 -2.01 21.29
C GLY A 142 4.82 -2.46 21.16
N LEU A 143 5.09 -3.30 20.16
CA LEU A 143 6.45 -3.69 19.77
C LEU A 143 6.95 -2.74 18.69
N LYS A 144 7.98 -1.96 19.00
CA LYS A 144 8.60 -1.02 18.04
C LYS A 144 9.36 -1.77 16.95
N TYR A 145 9.13 -1.37 15.70
CA TYR A 145 9.96 -1.78 14.56
C TYR A 145 11.22 -0.91 14.47
N THR A 146 12.37 -1.53 14.24
CA THR A 146 13.68 -0.85 14.18
C THR A 146 14.45 -1.16 12.89
N GLY A 147 13.81 -1.79 11.91
CA GLY A 147 14.42 -2.09 10.61
C GLY A 147 14.19 -0.99 9.57
N ASP A 148 14.57 -1.30 8.33
CA ASP A 148 14.39 -0.40 7.19
C ASP A 148 12.90 -0.24 6.84
N VAL A 149 12.47 1.00 6.56
CA VAL A 149 11.08 1.28 6.16
C VAL A 149 10.89 0.95 4.67
N LYS A 150 10.88 -0.34 4.37
CA LYS A 150 10.53 -0.92 3.08
C LYS A 150 9.40 -1.91 3.28
N ALA A 151 8.54 -2.06 2.27
CA ALA A 151 7.36 -2.90 2.38
C ALA A 151 7.76 -4.35 2.69
N GLU A 152 8.80 -4.88 2.02
CA GLU A 152 9.30 -6.23 2.26
C GLU A 152 9.77 -6.45 3.69
N ASP A 153 10.55 -5.52 4.23
CA ASP A 153 11.15 -5.65 5.55
C ASP A 153 10.08 -5.55 6.65
N LEU A 154 9.08 -4.68 6.46
CA LEU A 154 7.89 -4.58 7.31
C LEU A 154 7.08 -5.88 7.28
N VAL A 155 6.75 -6.40 6.10
CA VAL A 155 6.00 -7.67 5.95
C VAL A 155 6.76 -8.85 6.56
N ALA A 156 8.08 -8.94 6.33
CA ALA A 156 8.90 -9.99 6.92
C ALA A 156 8.95 -9.91 8.45
N TRP A 157 8.97 -8.70 9.01
CA TRP A 157 8.88 -8.49 10.45
C TRP A 157 7.50 -8.85 11.02
N LEU A 158 6.40 -8.47 10.35
CA LEU A 158 5.04 -8.84 10.73
C LEU A 158 4.87 -10.38 10.77
N ARG A 159 5.41 -11.09 9.78
CA ARG A 159 5.43 -12.57 9.75
C ARG A 159 6.16 -13.19 10.92
N ARG A 160 7.34 -12.66 11.28
CA ARG A 160 8.09 -13.10 12.47
C ARG A 160 7.29 -12.91 13.76
N ASN A 161 6.38 -11.94 13.77
CA ASN A 161 5.47 -11.65 14.88
C ASN A 161 4.08 -12.28 14.71
N GLN A 162 4.00 -13.42 13.99
CA GLN A 162 2.80 -14.25 13.86
C GLN A 162 1.64 -13.60 13.09
N ILE A 163 1.91 -12.56 12.28
CA ILE A 163 0.93 -12.01 11.34
C ILE A 163 1.10 -12.68 9.98
N ARG A 164 0.04 -13.34 9.48
CA ARG A 164 0.06 -14.08 8.22
C ARG A 164 -0.05 -13.15 7.00
N MET A 165 0.94 -12.26 6.82
CA MET A 165 0.98 -11.33 5.69
C MET A 165 1.25 -12.07 4.36
N PRO A 166 0.65 -11.65 3.23
CA PRO A 166 1.02 -12.10 1.89
C PRO A 166 2.48 -11.78 1.53
N THR A 167 3.05 -12.48 0.55
CA THR A 167 4.44 -12.23 0.12
C THR A 167 4.45 -11.05 -0.84
N ILE A 168 5.40 -10.14 -0.67
CA ILE A 168 5.56 -9.00 -1.58
C ILE A 168 6.33 -9.43 -2.82
N GLY A 169 5.84 -8.99 -3.98
CA GLY A 169 6.53 -9.15 -5.25
C GLY A 169 6.41 -10.55 -5.87
N THR A 170 5.49 -11.38 -5.38
CA THR A 170 5.12 -12.66 -5.99
C THR A 170 3.87 -12.53 -6.85
N ILE A 171 3.55 -13.55 -7.64
CA ILE A 171 2.35 -13.58 -8.49
C ILE A 171 1.29 -14.41 -7.77
N GLU A 172 0.20 -13.79 -7.31
CA GLU A 172 -0.77 -14.39 -6.39
C GLU A 172 -1.43 -15.68 -6.94
N GLU A 173 -1.78 -15.69 -8.22
CA GLU A 173 -2.40 -16.88 -8.83
C GLU A 173 -1.40 -18.03 -8.94
N LEU A 174 -0.12 -17.72 -9.20
CA LEU A 174 0.95 -18.72 -9.19
C LEU A 174 1.31 -19.16 -7.77
N ASP A 175 1.20 -18.29 -6.76
CA ASP A 175 1.34 -18.65 -5.36
C ASP A 175 0.27 -19.64 -4.93
N THR A 176 -0.97 -19.39 -5.35
CA THR A 176 -2.10 -20.28 -5.08
C THR A 176 -1.88 -21.66 -5.71
N LEU A 177 -1.43 -21.70 -6.96
CA LEU A 177 -1.09 -22.95 -7.64
C LEU A 177 0.11 -23.67 -7.01
N ALA A 178 1.12 -22.94 -6.57
CA ALA A 178 2.28 -23.49 -5.86
C ALA A 178 1.86 -24.16 -4.53
N LYS A 179 0.99 -23.51 -3.75
CA LYS A 179 0.46 -24.09 -2.51
C LYS A 179 -0.39 -25.34 -2.76
N LYS A 180 -1.29 -25.29 -3.76
CA LYS A 180 -2.09 -26.47 -4.16
C LYS A 180 -1.23 -27.62 -4.64
N PHE A 181 -0.20 -27.32 -5.43
CA PHE A 181 0.77 -28.31 -5.92
C PHE A 181 1.45 -29.06 -4.77
N LEU A 182 1.86 -28.38 -3.70
CA LEU A 182 2.42 -29.03 -2.52
C LEU A 182 1.38 -29.84 -1.74
N LYS A 183 0.19 -29.26 -1.48
CA LYS A 183 -0.87 -29.90 -0.68
C LYS A 183 -1.45 -31.15 -1.35
N GLU A 184 -1.54 -31.15 -2.68
CA GLU A 184 -2.15 -32.22 -3.47
C GLU A 184 -1.12 -33.20 -4.04
N GLY A 185 0.05 -33.33 -3.39
CA GLY A 185 1.02 -34.39 -3.69
C GLY A 185 1.77 -34.22 -5.02
N LEU A 186 2.10 -33.00 -5.40
CA LEU A 186 2.89 -32.66 -6.59
C LEU A 186 2.21 -33.06 -7.92
N ALA A 187 0.88 -32.96 -7.97
CA ALA A 187 0.09 -33.35 -9.13
C ALA A 187 0.46 -32.57 -10.40
N ASP A 188 0.52 -33.28 -11.53
CA ASP A 188 0.92 -32.71 -12.83
C ASP A 188 -0.03 -31.63 -13.34
N ASP A 189 -1.29 -31.66 -12.93
CA ASP A 189 -2.28 -30.71 -13.41
C ASP A 189 -2.03 -29.30 -12.85
N HIS A 190 -1.54 -29.18 -11.60
CA HIS A 190 -1.12 -27.88 -11.06
C HIS A 190 0.12 -27.34 -11.77
N LEU A 191 1.05 -28.22 -12.15
CA LEU A 191 2.23 -27.83 -12.93
C LEU A 191 1.84 -27.34 -14.33
N LYS A 192 0.91 -28.04 -15.00
CA LYS A 192 0.38 -27.61 -16.31
C LYS A 192 -0.40 -26.29 -16.20
N ALA A 193 -1.22 -26.14 -15.16
CA ALA A 193 -1.96 -24.90 -14.92
C ALA A 193 -1.02 -23.73 -14.68
N ALA A 194 0.02 -23.91 -13.84
CA ALA A 194 1.03 -22.89 -13.60
C ALA A 194 1.80 -22.52 -14.89
N LYS A 195 2.15 -23.52 -15.71
CA LYS A 195 2.79 -23.29 -17.01
C LYS A 195 1.89 -22.52 -17.98
N SER A 196 0.63 -22.92 -18.12
CA SER A 196 -0.35 -22.24 -18.96
C SER A 196 -0.57 -20.79 -18.53
N LEU A 197 -0.70 -20.55 -17.22
CA LEU A 197 -0.88 -19.22 -16.66
C LEU A 197 0.36 -18.34 -16.87
N ALA A 198 1.55 -18.91 -16.66
CA ALA A 198 2.83 -18.24 -16.92
C ALA A 198 3.01 -17.85 -18.39
N GLU A 199 2.61 -18.70 -19.33
CA GLU A 199 2.75 -18.44 -20.77
C GLU A 199 1.64 -17.55 -21.35
N SER A 200 0.46 -17.52 -20.73
CA SER A 200 -0.69 -16.74 -21.22
C SER A 200 -0.74 -15.34 -20.60
N GLN A 201 -0.89 -15.23 -19.28
CA GLN A 201 -1.13 -13.97 -18.59
C GLN A 201 0.17 -13.28 -18.14
N TYR A 202 1.20 -14.08 -17.82
CA TYR A 202 2.44 -13.59 -17.22
C TYR A 202 3.68 -13.79 -18.09
N SER A 203 3.51 -13.85 -19.41
CA SER A 203 4.60 -14.15 -20.36
C SER A 203 5.73 -13.12 -20.37
N THR A 204 5.44 -11.89 -19.95
CA THR A 204 6.41 -10.79 -19.83
C THR A 204 7.00 -10.66 -18.42
N ASP A 205 6.41 -11.33 -17.42
CA ASP A 205 6.92 -11.31 -16.05
C ASP A 205 8.05 -12.34 -15.89
N ARG A 206 9.23 -11.85 -15.50
CA ARG A 206 10.43 -12.68 -15.33
C ARG A 206 10.30 -13.69 -14.19
N LYS A 207 9.35 -13.51 -13.26
CA LYS A 207 9.08 -14.38 -12.11
C LYS A 207 8.27 -15.61 -12.49
N ALA A 208 7.31 -15.48 -13.41
CA ALA A 208 6.43 -16.56 -13.83
C ALA A 208 7.18 -17.84 -14.26
N PRO A 209 8.23 -17.80 -15.11
CA PRO A 209 8.99 -19.00 -15.46
C PRO A 209 9.79 -19.57 -14.27
N MET A 210 10.05 -18.79 -13.21
CA MET A 210 10.72 -19.30 -12.01
C MET A 210 9.81 -20.26 -11.22
N TYR A 211 8.50 -19.98 -11.11
CA TYR A 211 7.54 -20.89 -10.47
C TYR A 211 7.55 -22.26 -11.12
N VAL A 212 7.38 -22.31 -12.44
CA VAL A 212 7.33 -23.56 -13.21
C VAL A 212 8.61 -24.37 -13.01
N LYS A 213 9.78 -23.70 -13.07
CA LYS A 213 11.08 -24.35 -12.85
C LYS A 213 11.23 -24.87 -11.42
N ILE A 214 10.78 -24.14 -10.41
CA ILE A 214 10.85 -24.58 -9.01
C ILE A 214 9.93 -25.78 -8.79
N MET A 215 8.68 -25.75 -9.28
CA MET A 215 7.75 -26.88 -9.19
C MET A 215 8.30 -28.13 -9.86
N GLN A 216 8.90 -28.01 -11.05
CA GLN A 216 9.58 -29.12 -11.72
C GLN A 216 10.71 -29.70 -10.86
N LYS A 217 11.54 -28.83 -10.26
CA LYS A 217 12.65 -29.26 -9.42
C LYS A 217 12.19 -29.93 -8.12
N ILE A 218 11.10 -29.46 -7.52
CA ILE A 218 10.47 -30.11 -6.37
C ILE A 218 9.95 -31.49 -6.77
N LYS A 219 9.34 -31.63 -7.96
CA LYS A 219 8.90 -32.94 -8.45
C LYS A 219 10.06 -33.91 -8.68
N GLU A 220 11.18 -33.43 -9.21
CA GLU A 220 12.38 -34.24 -9.48
C GLU A 220 13.17 -34.61 -8.21
N LYS A 221 13.28 -33.67 -7.26
CA LYS A 221 14.21 -33.77 -6.11
C LYS A 221 13.53 -33.88 -4.75
N GLY A 222 12.21 -33.77 -4.71
CA GLY A 222 11.42 -33.69 -3.49
C GLY A 222 11.41 -32.29 -2.85
N GLU A 223 10.60 -32.14 -1.80
CA GLU A 223 10.41 -30.88 -1.07
C GLU A 223 11.69 -30.34 -0.41
N SER A 224 12.64 -31.23 -0.08
CA SER A 224 13.96 -30.85 0.47
C SER A 224 14.76 -29.91 -0.45
N TYR A 225 14.43 -29.87 -1.75
CA TYR A 225 15.01 -28.91 -2.68
C TYR A 225 14.79 -27.45 -2.26
N VAL A 226 13.63 -27.13 -1.66
CA VAL A 226 13.29 -25.75 -1.28
C VAL A 226 14.27 -25.21 -0.25
N GLU A 227 14.58 -25.98 0.79
CA GLU A 227 15.52 -25.57 1.84
C GLU A 227 16.94 -25.43 1.30
N GLY A 228 17.41 -26.42 0.52
CA GLY A 228 18.75 -26.40 -0.06
C GLY A 228 18.94 -25.25 -1.06
N GLU A 229 17.95 -25.00 -1.90
CA GLU A 229 18.00 -23.91 -2.88
C GLU A 229 17.87 -22.54 -2.21
N THR A 230 17.05 -22.41 -1.16
CA THR A 230 16.95 -21.19 -0.35
C THR A 230 18.32 -20.85 0.25
N ALA A 231 18.96 -21.81 0.93
CA ALA A 231 20.29 -21.61 1.51
C ALA A 231 21.35 -21.23 0.45
N ARG A 232 21.31 -21.87 -0.72
CA ARG A 232 22.21 -21.55 -1.84
C ARG A 232 22.01 -20.13 -2.35
N VAL A 233 20.77 -19.73 -2.60
CA VAL A 233 20.43 -18.39 -3.11
C VAL A 233 20.80 -17.32 -2.10
N THR A 234 20.48 -17.52 -0.81
CA THR A 234 20.90 -16.60 0.27
C THR A 234 22.42 -16.44 0.34
N LYS A 235 23.18 -17.54 0.22
CA LYS A 235 24.65 -17.49 0.19
C LYS A 235 25.18 -16.70 -1.01
N ILE A 236 24.54 -16.83 -2.17
CA ILE A 236 24.95 -16.08 -3.36
C ILE A 236 24.63 -14.59 -3.18
N LEU A 237 23.46 -14.25 -2.64
CA LEU A 237 23.05 -12.87 -2.37
C LEU A 237 24.00 -12.15 -1.39
N ALA A 238 24.58 -12.87 -0.43
CA ALA A 238 25.58 -12.33 0.49
C ALA A 238 26.92 -11.98 -0.20
N GLY A 239 27.16 -12.50 -1.41
CA GLY A 239 28.34 -12.18 -2.21
C GLY A 239 28.18 -10.89 -3.04
N LYS A 240 29.25 -10.52 -3.74
CA LYS A 240 29.25 -9.39 -4.69
C LYS A 240 28.53 -9.79 -5.97
N ASN A 241 27.42 -9.12 -6.28
CA ASN A 241 26.59 -9.38 -7.45
C ASN A 241 26.25 -8.07 -8.15
N THR A 242 25.92 -8.13 -9.44
CA THR A 242 25.37 -6.95 -10.13
C THR A 242 23.96 -6.66 -9.62
N PRO A 243 23.47 -5.40 -9.71
CA PRO A 243 22.11 -5.06 -9.29
C PRO A 243 21.04 -5.93 -9.95
N GLU A 244 21.20 -6.26 -11.23
CA GLU A 244 20.27 -7.11 -11.98
C GLU A 244 20.25 -8.54 -11.43
N LYS A 245 21.43 -9.06 -11.04
CA LYS A 245 21.53 -10.39 -10.46
C LYS A 245 20.98 -10.44 -9.04
N GLN A 246 21.18 -9.38 -8.26
CA GLN A 246 20.58 -9.25 -6.93
C GLN A 246 19.05 -9.23 -7.02
N ALA A 247 18.49 -8.48 -7.97
CA ALA A 247 17.05 -8.43 -8.21
C ALA A 247 16.50 -9.81 -8.60
N GLU A 248 17.11 -10.48 -9.58
CA GLU A 248 16.66 -11.82 -10.04
C GLU A 248 16.74 -12.88 -8.92
N LEU A 249 17.82 -12.87 -8.13
CA LEU A 249 17.98 -13.78 -7.00
C LEU A 249 17.04 -13.44 -5.83
N GLY A 250 16.76 -12.15 -5.62
CA GLY A 250 15.77 -11.68 -4.66
C GLY A 250 14.37 -12.15 -5.00
N ASP A 251 13.96 -12.01 -6.27
CA ASP A 251 12.69 -12.54 -6.78
C ASP A 251 12.63 -14.06 -6.60
N LYS A 252 13.70 -14.77 -6.95
CA LYS A 252 13.77 -16.23 -6.75
C LYS A 252 13.62 -16.62 -5.29
N LEU A 253 14.25 -15.89 -4.37
CA LEU A 253 14.16 -16.14 -2.94
C LEU A 253 12.74 -15.90 -2.41
N LYS A 254 12.08 -14.83 -2.87
CA LYS A 254 10.67 -14.52 -2.56
C LYS A 254 9.76 -15.68 -2.99
N ILE A 255 9.94 -16.18 -4.22
CA ILE A 255 9.16 -17.30 -4.76
C ILE A 255 9.42 -18.61 -4.00
N LEU A 256 10.68 -18.92 -3.66
CA LEU A 256 11.01 -20.10 -2.84
C LEU A 256 10.32 -20.05 -1.47
N GLY A 257 10.18 -18.85 -0.88
CA GLY A 257 9.45 -18.66 0.38
C GLY A 257 7.98 -19.09 0.31
N VAL A 258 7.35 -19.00 -0.87
CA VAL A 258 5.97 -19.47 -1.09
C VAL A 258 5.87 -20.99 -0.93
N PHE A 259 6.86 -21.73 -1.43
CA PHE A 259 6.94 -23.18 -1.30
C PHE A 259 7.38 -23.65 0.10
N ALA A 260 8.09 -22.81 0.85
CA ALA A 260 8.49 -23.10 2.22
C ALA A 260 7.37 -22.86 3.24
N SER A 261 6.35 -22.07 2.87
CA SER A 261 5.23 -21.75 3.74
C SER A 261 4.30 -22.96 3.85
N LYS A 262 4.48 -23.75 4.92
CA LYS A 262 3.52 -24.80 5.33
C LYS A 262 2.28 -24.12 5.92
N ASP A 263 1.43 -23.56 5.07
CA ASP A 263 0.11 -23.11 5.52
C ASP A 263 -0.75 -24.37 5.83
N GLU A 264 -0.89 -24.68 7.11
CA GLU A 264 -2.05 -25.42 7.61
C GLU A 264 -3.28 -24.53 7.41
N LEU A 265 -3.99 -24.79 6.30
CA LEU A 265 -5.37 -24.38 6.05
C LEU A 265 -6.29 -25.51 6.48
#